data_AF-A0A4Q2DZG4-F1
#
_entry.id   AF-A0A4Q2DZG4-F1
#
_cell.length_a   1.000
_cell.length_b   1.000
_cell.length_c   1.000
_cell.angle_alpha   90.00
_cell.angle_beta   90.00
_cell.angle_gamma   90.00
#
_symmetry.space_group_name_H-M   'P 1'
#
loop_
_entity.id
_entity.type
_entity.pdbx_description
1 polymer ?
#
loop_
_entity_poly.entity_id
_entity_poly.type
_entity_poly.pdbx_seq_one_letter_code
_entity_poly.pdbx_strand_id
1 'polypeptide(L)'
;MSSWGTDKSGKKVWWFTLPDKRKPNNFEIPKKYKDIFLAKQVKCDIYHDLTEDYEREMFRRVQLGMVLTAAEKLRAISSPTATWISQLEDQHVLIDEGLADALTWDLSRGKPFHNIMQMVYCCDGYPEEERTSFGGITKWLERTVEPSPAFKADINKVLKDLWQIATTRSLKSSFAAGAPRLAPVEFIFIGVLLYVLRDYDLETKSQAISEMRAAIRSVHDDIRTNNKVAKTLWSYVKQLERNPSASLSASKLSRSTGSTSNGRPAKRRKTKNYEDDDDYVAR
;
A
#
# COMPACT_ATOMS: atom_id res chain seq x y z
N MET A 1 48.45 -22.95 5.27
CA MET A 1 47.91 -23.53 6.50
C MET A 1 46.44 -23.19 6.58
N SER A 2 45.55 -24.13 6.25
CA SER A 2 44.11 -23.88 6.15
C SER A 2 43.41 -24.65 7.26
N SER A 3 43.17 -23.97 8.38
CA SER A 3 42.35 -24.51 9.48
C SER A 3 40.88 -24.36 9.08
N TRP A 4 40.21 -25.50 8.83
CA TRP A 4 38.78 -25.57 8.57
C TRP A 4 38.05 -25.92 9.87
N GLY A 5 36.94 -25.22 10.13
CA GLY A 5 36.15 -25.37 11.35
C GLY A 5 35.71 -26.81 11.63
N THR A 6 36.15 -27.32 12.77
CA THR A 6 35.64 -28.53 13.42
C THR A 6 34.44 -28.17 14.29
N ASP A 7 33.42 -29.03 14.35
CA ASP A 7 32.37 -28.87 15.35
C ASP A 7 32.93 -29.06 16.78
N LYS A 8 32.11 -28.82 17.82
CA LYS A 8 32.50 -28.97 19.23
C LYS A 8 32.94 -30.39 19.61
N SER A 9 32.77 -31.37 18.72
CA SER A 9 33.18 -32.77 18.87
C SER A 9 34.38 -33.13 17.98
N GLY A 10 35.04 -32.16 17.34
CA GLY A 10 36.24 -32.36 16.53
C GLY A 10 35.97 -32.97 15.15
N LYS A 11 34.71 -33.09 14.71
CA LYS A 11 34.37 -33.66 13.40
C LYS A 11 34.38 -32.57 12.31
N LYS A 12 34.97 -32.91 11.16
CA LYS A 12 34.95 -32.07 9.95
C LYS A 12 33.55 -32.06 9.36
N VAL A 13 32.97 -30.87 9.17
CA VAL A 13 31.62 -30.71 8.62
C VAL A 13 31.69 -30.65 7.10
N TRP A 14 30.85 -31.44 6.44
CA TRP A 14 30.96 -31.82 5.03
C TRP A 14 30.09 -30.95 4.13
N TRP A 15 30.69 -29.99 3.44
CA TRP A 15 30.07 -29.31 2.30
C TRP A 15 30.75 -29.83 1.01
N PHE A 16 29.96 -30.14 -0.02
CA PHE A 16 30.39 -30.78 -1.28
C PHE A 16 30.82 -32.26 -1.21
N THR A 17 30.13 -33.11 -0.44
CA THR A 17 30.43 -34.56 -0.41
C THR A 17 29.64 -35.40 -1.40
N LEU A 18 30.32 -36.40 -1.95
CA LEU A 18 29.70 -37.60 -2.52
C LEU A 18 29.76 -38.71 -1.45
N PRO A 19 28.70 -39.52 -1.28
CA PRO A 19 28.70 -40.59 -0.28
C PRO A 19 29.78 -41.65 -0.57
N ASP A 20 30.41 -42.17 0.50
CA ASP A 20 31.57 -43.09 0.47
C ASP A 20 31.33 -44.40 -0.32
N LYS A 21 30.07 -44.78 -0.56
CA LYS A 21 29.73 -45.96 -1.36
C LYS A 21 29.63 -45.58 -2.83
N ARG A 22 30.78 -45.60 -3.50
CA ARG A 22 30.96 -45.32 -4.94
C ARG A 22 29.93 -46.07 -5.79
N LYS A 23 28.94 -45.33 -6.33
CA LYS A 23 28.30 -45.71 -7.61
C LYS A 23 29.09 -45.02 -8.73
N PRO A 24 29.40 -45.70 -9.85
CA PRO A 24 30.32 -45.21 -10.89
C PRO A 24 29.83 -43.97 -11.66
N ASN A 25 28.65 -43.43 -11.33
CA ASN A 25 28.02 -42.34 -12.07
C ASN A 25 27.67 -41.11 -11.20
N ASN A 26 28.31 -40.96 -10.03
CA ASN A 26 28.14 -39.77 -9.21
C ASN A 26 29.08 -38.66 -9.70
N PHE A 27 28.54 -37.76 -10.53
CA PHE A 27 29.25 -36.58 -10.99
C PHE A 27 29.59 -35.66 -9.81
N GLU A 28 30.88 -35.45 -9.56
CA GLU A 28 31.35 -34.42 -8.64
C GLU A 28 31.07 -33.03 -9.22
N ILE A 29 30.63 -32.10 -8.38
CA ILE A 29 30.43 -30.71 -8.78
C ILE A 29 31.78 -30.15 -9.27
N PRO A 30 31.89 -29.66 -10.53
CA PRO A 30 33.14 -29.13 -11.05
C PRO A 30 33.70 -28.00 -10.20
N LYS A 31 35.04 -27.93 -10.11
CA LYS A 31 35.77 -26.95 -9.28
C LYS A 31 35.28 -25.51 -9.46
N LYS A 32 34.99 -25.10 -10.70
CA LYS A 32 34.43 -23.79 -11.04
C LYS A 32 33.18 -23.43 -10.21
N TYR A 33 32.25 -24.37 -10.01
CA TYR A 33 31.02 -24.11 -9.26
C TYR A 33 31.24 -24.13 -7.74
N LYS A 34 32.21 -24.91 -7.25
CA LYS A 34 32.66 -24.84 -5.86
C LYS A 34 33.27 -23.47 -5.55
N ASP A 35 34.12 -22.98 -6.45
CA ASP A 35 34.76 -21.66 -6.33
C ASP A 35 33.71 -20.55 -6.35
N ILE A 36 32.70 -20.62 -7.24
CA ILE A 36 31.57 -19.68 -7.26
C ILE A 36 30.79 -19.71 -5.94
N PHE A 37 30.49 -20.89 -5.41
CA PHE A 37 29.74 -21.02 -4.15
C PHE A 37 30.53 -20.48 -2.97
N LEU A 38 31.81 -20.82 -2.85
CA LEU A 38 32.69 -20.33 -1.79
C LEU A 38 32.94 -18.82 -1.88
N ALA A 39 32.91 -18.26 -3.09
CA ALA A 39 33.00 -16.83 -3.30
C ALA A 39 31.69 -16.08 -2.94
N LYS A 40 30.57 -16.78 -2.73
CA LYS A 40 29.34 -16.13 -2.28
C LYS A 40 29.50 -15.69 -0.83
N GLN A 41 29.47 -14.38 -0.62
CA GLN A 41 29.34 -13.81 0.72
C GLN A 41 27.86 -13.69 1.06
N VAL A 42 27.48 -14.19 2.24
CA VAL A 42 26.15 -13.96 2.80
C VAL A 42 26.23 -12.74 3.70
N LYS A 43 25.43 -11.72 3.39
CA LYS A 43 25.30 -10.56 4.29
C LYS A 43 24.62 -11.03 5.57
N CYS A 44 25.31 -10.89 6.70
CA CYS A 44 24.78 -11.18 8.02
C CYS A 44 24.62 -9.86 8.76
N ASP A 45 23.37 -9.45 8.97
CA ASP A 45 23.03 -8.32 9.82
C ASP A 45 22.57 -8.91 11.17
N ILE A 46 23.24 -8.51 12.26
CA ILE A 46 22.90 -8.93 13.62
C ILE A 46 22.13 -7.78 14.28
N TYR A 47 20.89 -8.06 14.66
CA TYR A 47 20.04 -7.11 15.38
C TYR A 47 20.14 -7.41 16.88
N HIS A 48 20.39 -6.38 17.68
CA HIS A 48 20.40 -6.46 19.14
C HIS A 48 19.11 -5.87 19.70
N ASP A 49 18.74 -6.28 20.92
CA ASP A 49 17.64 -5.70 21.70
C ASP A 49 16.25 -5.77 21.03
N LEU A 50 15.99 -6.84 20.29
CA LEU A 50 14.66 -7.13 19.76
C LEU A 50 13.73 -7.58 20.89
N THR A 51 12.48 -7.13 20.85
CA THR A 51 11.45 -7.73 21.71
C THR A 51 11.10 -9.12 21.20
N GLU A 52 10.62 -9.98 22.10
CA GLU A 52 10.23 -11.36 21.76
C GLU A 52 9.18 -11.41 20.64
N ASP A 53 8.26 -10.45 20.61
CA ASP A 53 7.24 -10.33 19.57
C ASP A 53 7.86 -10.00 18.19
N TYR A 54 8.82 -9.06 18.14
CA TYR A 54 9.52 -8.73 16.89
C TYR A 54 10.39 -9.89 16.40
N GLU A 55 11.06 -10.59 17.31
CA GLU A 55 11.87 -11.76 16.97
C GLU A 55 11.00 -12.88 16.37
N ARG A 56 9.88 -13.23 17.03
CA ARG A 56 8.93 -14.25 16.56
C ARG A 56 8.34 -13.89 15.19
N GLU A 57 7.99 -12.63 14.98
CA GLU A 57 7.45 -12.16 13.70
C GLU A 57 8.51 -12.23 12.58
N MET A 58 9.77 -11.83 12.86
CA MET A 58 10.86 -11.96 11.89
C MET A 58 11.14 -13.42 11.52
N PHE A 59 11.18 -14.33 12.50
CA PHE A 59 11.37 -15.76 12.21
C PHE A 59 10.22 -16.35 11.42
N ARG A 60 8.98 -15.99 11.75
CA ARG A 60 7.80 -16.43 10.99
C ARG A 60 7.89 -15.98 9.53
N ARG A 61 8.28 -14.72 9.28
CA ARG A 61 8.48 -14.20 7.92
C ARG A 61 9.60 -14.91 7.17
N VAL A 62 10.73 -15.18 7.82
CA VAL A 62 11.85 -15.91 7.22
C VAL A 62 11.47 -17.35 6.88
N GLN A 63 10.74 -18.04 7.77
CA GLN A 63 10.29 -19.42 7.55
C GLN A 63 9.27 -19.53 6.41
N LEU A 64 8.34 -18.58 6.33
CA LEU A 64 7.30 -18.55 5.30
C LEU A 64 7.77 -17.89 3.99
N GLY A 65 9.00 -17.37 3.94
CA GLY A 65 9.53 -16.66 2.78
C GLY A 65 8.78 -15.36 2.46
N MET A 66 8.11 -14.75 3.45
CA MET A 66 7.28 -13.56 3.25
C MET A 66 8.14 -12.30 3.22
N VAL A 67 8.21 -11.67 2.05
CA VAL A 67 8.88 -10.37 1.89
C VAL A 67 8.09 -9.24 2.56
N LEU A 68 8.81 -8.18 2.96
CA LEU A 68 8.17 -6.93 3.38
C LEU A 68 7.30 -6.39 2.25
N THR A 69 6.03 -6.11 2.56
CA THR A 69 5.12 -5.41 1.66
C THR A 69 5.62 -4.02 1.31
N ALA A 70 5.08 -3.45 0.24
CA ALA A 70 5.28 -2.04 -0.06
C ALA A 70 4.88 -1.12 1.11
N ALA A 71 3.78 -1.42 1.80
CA ALA A 71 3.31 -0.69 2.97
C ALA A 71 4.32 -0.73 4.13
N GLU A 72 4.84 -1.90 4.45
CA GLU A 72 5.83 -2.09 5.53
C GLU A 72 7.16 -1.40 5.21
N LYS A 73 7.60 -1.45 3.94
CA LYS A 73 8.79 -0.71 3.49
C LYS A 73 8.63 0.80 3.66
N LEU A 74 7.45 1.33 3.33
CA LEU A 74 7.15 2.75 3.46
C LEU A 74 7.03 3.16 4.94
N ARG A 75 6.41 2.32 5.78
CA ARG A 75 6.31 2.57 7.24
C ARG A 75 7.68 2.60 7.92
N ALA A 76 8.65 1.84 7.41
CA ALA A 76 10.02 1.84 7.92
C ALA A 76 10.82 3.11 7.59
N ILE A 77 10.30 4.01 6.75
CA ILE A 77 10.95 5.30 6.48
C ILE A 77 10.86 6.17 7.73
N SER A 78 12.02 6.57 8.26
CA SER A 78 12.09 7.49 9.39
C SER A 78 12.09 8.93 8.87
N SER A 79 10.94 9.60 8.95
CA SER A 79 10.79 11.02 8.62
C SER A 79 9.70 11.68 9.46
N PRO A 80 9.69 13.02 9.61
CA PRO A 80 8.61 13.73 10.29
C PRO A 80 7.23 13.43 9.67
N THR A 81 7.17 13.30 8.34
CA THR A 81 5.93 12.98 7.64
C THR A 81 5.47 11.55 7.97
N ALA A 82 6.35 10.55 7.94
CA ALA A 82 6.01 9.17 8.29
C ALA A 82 5.56 9.02 9.75
N THR A 83 6.23 9.72 10.67
CA THR A 83 5.82 9.79 12.09
C THR A 83 4.42 10.39 12.22
N TRP A 84 4.14 11.49 11.51
CA TRP A 84 2.83 12.11 11.52
C TRP A 84 1.73 11.20 10.94
N ILE A 85 1.98 10.49 9.83
CA ILE A 85 1.04 9.50 9.30
C ILE A 85 0.75 8.39 10.32
N SER A 86 1.79 7.91 11.03
CA SER A 86 1.61 6.90 12.08
C SER A 86 0.72 7.43 13.21
N GLN A 87 0.91 8.69 13.61
CA GLN A 87 0.04 9.33 14.61
C GLN A 87 -1.40 9.46 14.12
N LEU A 88 -1.65 9.72 12.83
CA LEU A 88 -3.01 9.73 12.28
C LEU A 88 -3.65 8.33 12.30
N GLU A 89 -2.88 7.28 12.01
CA GLU A 89 -3.34 5.89 12.14
C GLU A 89 -3.75 5.59 13.59
N ASP A 90 -2.89 5.93 14.55
CA ASP A 90 -3.17 5.71 15.97
C ASP A 90 -4.40 6.50 16.46
N GLN A 91 -4.52 7.77 16.06
CA GLN A 91 -5.56 8.68 16.57
C GLN A 91 -6.95 8.46 15.95
N HIS A 92 -7.03 8.00 14.70
CA HIS A 92 -8.30 7.92 13.98
C HIS A 92 -8.68 6.50 13.60
N VAL A 93 -7.72 5.58 13.45
CA VAL A 93 -8.00 4.19 13.05
C VAL A 93 -7.93 3.25 14.24
N LEU A 94 -6.82 3.25 14.96
CA LEU A 94 -6.52 2.24 15.99
C LEU A 94 -7.02 2.60 17.40
N ILE A 95 -7.53 3.82 17.59
CA ILE A 95 -8.22 4.20 18.81
C ILE A 95 -9.50 3.35 18.98
N ASP A 96 -9.88 3.09 20.22
CA ASP A 96 -11.13 2.40 20.55
C ASP A 96 -12.34 3.12 19.91
N GLU A 97 -13.23 2.35 19.28
CA GLU A 97 -14.36 2.86 18.49
C GLU A 97 -13.94 3.76 17.31
N GLY A 98 -12.71 3.60 16.81
CA GLY A 98 -12.15 4.34 15.70
C GLY A 98 -12.65 3.88 14.31
N LEU A 99 -11.97 4.34 13.26
CA LEU A 99 -12.27 3.95 11.88
C LEU A 99 -12.03 2.46 11.60
N ALA A 100 -11.20 1.77 12.40
CA ALA A 100 -11.07 0.31 12.31
C ALA A 100 -12.41 -0.39 12.58
N ASP A 101 -13.16 0.10 13.56
CA ASP A 101 -14.45 -0.48 13.98
C ASP A 101 -15.62 0.09 13.16
N ALA A 102 -15.54 1.36 12.76
CA ALA A 102 -16.62 2.04 12.04
C ALA A 102 -16.74 1.62 10.56
N LEU A 103 -15.69 1.05 9.97
CA LEU A 103 -15.64 0.71 8.55
C LEU A 103 -15.38 -0.79 8.34
N THR A 104 -15.96 -1.35 7.28
CA THR A 104 -15.60 -2.71 6.82
C THR A 104 -14.55 -2.61 5.71
N TRP A 105 -13.27 -2.81 6.06
CA TRP A 105 -12.13 -2.67 5.16
C TRP A 105 -11.00 -3.62 5.55
N ASP A 106 -9.83 -3.50 4.92
CA ASP A 106 -8.68 -4.37 5.18
C ASP A 106 -7.66 -3.69 6.08
N LEU A 107 -7.51 -4.23 7.29
CA LEU A 107 -6.59 -3.75 8.33
C LEU A 107 -5.26 -4.54 8.37
N SER A 108 -5.08 -5.52 7.48
CA SER A 108 -3.90 -6.37 7.50
C SER A 108 -2.62 -5.65 7.07
N ARG A 109 -1.47 -6.08 7.60
CA ARG A 109 -0.11 -5.81 7.07
C ARG A 109 0.20 -4.33 6.77
N GLY A 110 -0.21 -3.40 7.64
CA GLY A 110 0.07 -1.97 7.50
C GLY A 110 -0.72 -1.27 6.38
N LYS A 111 -1.79 -1.90 5.88
CA LYS A 111 -2.70 -1.27 4.92
C LYS A 111 -3.34 0.02 5.43
N PRO A 112 -3.73 0.19 6.70
CA PRO A 112 -4.31 1.45 7.17
C PRO A 112 -3.31 2.61 7.06
N PHE A 113 -2.08 2.45 7.59
CA PHE A 113 -0.97 3.38 7.36
C PHE A 113 -0.80 3.73 5.88
N HIS A 114 -0.77 2.72 5.01
CA HIS A 114 -0.58 2.92 3.58
C HIS A 114 -1.73 3.73 2.94
N ASN A 115 -2.98 3.44 3.31
CA ASN A 115 -4.16 4.11 2.80
C ASN A 115 -4.21 5.57 3.27
N ILE A 116 -3.91 5.84 4.54
CA ILE A 116 -3.81 7.21 5.08
C ILE A 116 -2.69 7.96 4.38
N MET A 117 -1.50 7.37 4.25
CA MET A 117 -0.37 7.98 3.56
C MET A 117 -0.73 8.36 2.12
N GLN A 118 -1.35 7.46 1.35
CA GLN A 118 -1.77 7.76 -0.02
C GLN A 118 -2.85 8.85 -0.08
N MET A 119 -3.82 8.82 0.84
CA MET A 119 -4.84 9.87 0.97
C MET A 119 -4.20 11.24 1.21
N VAL A 120 -3.31 11.34 2.21
CA VAL A 120 -2.63 12.60 2.55
C VAL A 120 -1.78 13.08 1.39
N TYR A 121 -1.05 12.19 0.71
CA TYR A 121 -0.28 12.55 -0.47
C TYR A 121 -1.16 13.14 -1.58
N CYS A 122 -2.32 12.53 -1.87
CA CYS A 122 -3.27 13.07 -2.84
C CYS A 122 -3.84 14.44 -2.43
N CYS A 123 -4.09 14.66 -1.13
CA CYS A 123 -4.58 15.95 -0.63
C CYS A 123 -3.49 17.05 -0.69
N ASP A 124 -2.24 16.70 -0.42
CA ASP A 124 -1.10 17.64 -0.45
C ASP A 124 -0.79 18.10 -1.89
N GLY A 125 -0.98 17.20 -2.88
CA GLY A 125 -0.83 17.50 -4.30
C GLY A 125 -2.07 18.11 -4.98
N TYR A 126 -3.17 18.30 -4.26
CA TYR A 126 -4.37 18.94 -4.81
C TYR A 126 -4.13 20.46 -4.96
N PRO A 127 -4.52 21.11 -6.08
CA PRO A 127 -5.43 20.62 -7.14
C PRO A 127 -4.77 19.92 -8.35
N GLU A 128 -3.45 19.72 -8.36
CA GLU A 128 -2.71 19.25 -9.56
C GLU A 128 -2.85 17.75 -9.88
N GLU A 129 -3.82 17.04 -9.28
CA GLU A 129 -4.08 15.59 -9.45
C GLU A 129 -2.79 14.76 -9.41
N GLU A 130 -2.10 14.76 -8.27
CA GLU A 130 -0.84 14.05 -8.17
C GLU A 130 -1.03 12.53 -8.31
N ARG A 131 -0.20 11.90 -9.16
CA ARG A 131 -0.31 10.47 -9.44
C ARG A 131 0.31 9.67 -8.31
N THR A 132 -0.42 8.68 -7.80
CA THR A 132 -0.03 7.73 -6.73
C THR A 132 1.06 6.73 -7.18
N SER A 133 2.14 7.20 -7.79
CA SER A 133 3.28 6.34 -8.12
C SER A 133 4.10 6.07 -6.87
N PHE A 134 4.54 4.82 -6.69
CA PHE A 134 5.36 4.42 -5.55
C PHE A 134 6.63 5.29 -5.38
N GLY A 135 7.29 5.64 -6.49
CA GLY A 135 8.48 6.48 -6.47
C GLY A 135 8.22 7.94 -6.07
N GLY A 136 7.05 8.49 -6.41
CA GLY A 136 6.62 9.82 -5.97
C GLY A 136 6.32 9.84 -4.47
N ILE A 137 5.52 8.86 -4.02
CA ILE A 137 5.14 8.70 -2.61
C ILE A 137 6.38 8.50 -1.72
N THR A 138 7.34 7.69 -2.15
CA THR A 138 8.57 7.44 -1.37
C THR A 138 9.34 8.75 -1.17
N LYS A 139 9.58 9.51 -2.24
CA LYS A 139 10.28 10.80 -2.16
C LYS A 139 9.53 11.82 -1.32
N TRP A 140 8.20 11.84 -1.45
CA TRP A 140 7.35 12.70 -0.64
C TRP A 140 7.44 12.32 0.84
N LEU A 141 7.45 11.04 1.17
CA LEU A 141 7.56 10.58 2.54
C LEU A 141 8.94 10.85 3.14
N GLU A 142 10.01 10.78 2.35
CA GLU A 142 11.39 11.08 2.75
C GLU A 142 11.65 12.58 3.00
N ARG A 143 10.69 13.46 2.72
CA ARG A 143 10.87 14.90 2.95
C ARG A 143 11.11 15.21 4.44
N THR A 144 12.04 16.11 4.69
CA THR A 144 12.34 16.63 6.03
C THR A 144 11.43 17.78 6.43
N VAL A 145 10.81 18.45 5.46
CA VAL A 145 9.88 19.55 5.70
C VAL A 145 8.54 18.99 6.15
N GLU A 146 8.13 19.38 7.34
CA GLU A 146 6.85 18.98 7.91
C GLU A 146 5.68 19.72 7.21
N PRO A 147 4.54 19.05 6.96
CA PRO A 147 3.35 19.72 6.46
C PRO A 147 2.89 20.84 7.39
N SER A 148 2.29 21.89 6.80
CA SER A 148 1.87 23.08 7.55
C SER A 148 0.83 22.74 8.63
N PRO A 149 0.79 23.48 9.76
CA PRO A 149 -0.21 23.24 10.80
C PRO A 149 -1.65 23.31 10.30
N ALA A 150 -1.94 24.22 9.37
CA ALA A 150 -3.26 24.34 8.74
C ALA A 150 -3.62 23.07 7.97
N PHE A 151 -2.71 22.57 7.13
CA PHE A 151 -2.94 21.33 6.38
C PHE A 151 -3.14 20.13 7.32
N LYS A 152 -2.35 20.03 8.40
CA LYS A 152 -2.55 18.99 9.41
C LYS A 152 -3.92 19.07 10.09
N ALA A 153 -4.40 20.27 10.38
CA ALA A 153 -5.72 20.49 10.95
C ALA A 153 -6.82 20.06 9.98
N ASP A 154 -6.69 20.39 8.69
CA ASP A 154 -7.62 19.98 7.65
C ASP A 154 -7.68 18.45 7.51
N ILE A 155 -6.53 17.77 7.47
CA ILE A 155 -6.48 16.30 7.39
C ILE A 155 -7.11 15.65 8.63
N ASN A 156 -6.87 16.20 9.82
CA ASN A 156 -7.53 15.74 11.03
C ASN A 156 -9.05 15.93 10.95
N LYS A 157 -9.52 17.07 10.42
CA LYS A 157 -10.95 17.32 10.20
C LYS A 157 -11.54 16.32 9.21
N VAL A 158 -10.84 15.99 8.13
CA VAL A 158 -11.27 14.99 7.14
C VAL A 158 -11.50 13.62 7.78
N LEU A 159 -10.55 13.13 8.58
CA LEU A 159 -10.68 11.83 9.24
C LEU A 159 -11.79 11.82 10.29
N LYS A 160 -11.98 12.95 11.01
CA LYS A 160 -13.11 13.13 11.93
C LYS A 160 -14.46 13.15 11.21
N ASP A 161 -14.57 13.91 10.12
CA ASP A 161 -15.79 13.97 9.31
C ASP A 161 -16.13 12.57 8.76
N LEU A 162 -15.13 11.81 8.30
CA LEU A 162 -15.32 10.42 7.86
C LEU A 162 -15.85 9.53 8.99
N TRP A 163 -15.24 9.61 10.17
CA TRP A 163 -15.69 8.84 11.33
C TRP A 163 -17.12 9.20 11.75
N GLN A 164 -17.45 10.50 11.77
CA GLN A 164 -18.80 10.98 12.07
C GLN A 164 -19.82 10.45 11.05
N ILE A 165 -19.50 10.49 9.76
CA ILE A 165 -20.37 9.96 8.70
C ILE A 165 -20.53 8.44 8.83
N ALA A 166 -19.47 7.71 9.16
CA ALA A 166 -19.50 6.25 9.28
C ALA A 166 -20.29 5.76 10.51
N THR A 167 -20.32 6.54 11.60
CA THR A 167 -20.99 6.16 12.85
C THR A 167 -22.42 6.70 12.98
N THR A 168 -22.72 7.85 12.35
CA THR A 168 -24.03 8.52 12.46
C THR A 168 -25.11 7.81 11.66
N ARG A 169 -26.21 7.42 12.32
CA ARG A 169 -27.30 6.62 11.73
C ARG A 169 -27.88 7.20 10.44
N SER A 170 -28.09 8.51 10.38
CA SER A 170 -28.65 9.19 9.20
C SER A 170 -27.66 9.34 8.04
N LEU A 171 -26.35 9.25 8.29
CA LEU A 171 -25.30 9.54 7.32
C LEU A 171 -24.55 8.29 6.84
N LYS A 172 -24.62 7.19 7.59
CA LYS A 172 -23.79 6.00 7.35
C LYS A 172 -24.32 5.06 6.27
N SER A 173 -25.31 5.45 5.46
CA SER A 173 -25.93 4.57 4.46
C SER A 173 -24.88 3.88 3.57
N SER A 174 -23.85 4.62 3.15
CA SER A 174 -22.70 4.10 2.42
C SER A 174 -21.89 3.03 3.16
N PHE A 175 -21.81 3.10 4.49
CA PHE A 175 -20.95 2.25 5.32
C PHE A 175 -21.75 1.25 6.19
N ALA A 176 -23.07 1.19 6.00
CA ALA A 176 -23.97 0.37 6.80
C ALA A 176 -23.71 -1.14 6.60
N ALA A 177 -24.24 -1.95 7.51
CA ALA A 177 -24.21 -3.41 7.38
C ALA A 177 -24.84 -3.84 6.04
N GLY A 178 -24.09 -4.62 5.26
CA GLY A 178 -24.47 -5.04 3.91
C GLY A 178 -23.91 -4.17 2.78
N ALA A 179 -23.33 -3.01 3.08
CA ALA A 179 -22.56 -2.26 2.10
C ALA A 179 -21.32 -3.07 1.68
N PRO A 180 -20.88 -2.97 0.41
CA PRO A 180 -19.67 -3.64 -0.03
C PRO A 180 -18.46 -3.15 0.77
N ARG A 181 -17.52 -4.07 1.03
CA ARG A 181 -16.23 -3.77 1.66
C ARG A 181 -15.59 -2.55 0.98
N LEU A 182 -15.08 -1.64 1.79
CA LEU A 182 -14.42 -0.44 1.31
C LEU A 182 -13.05 -0.82 0.74
N ALA A 183 -12.87 -0.59 -0.57
CA ALA A 183 -11.59 -0.84 -1.23
C ALA A 183 -10.55 0.22 -0.83
N PRO A 184 -9.24 -0.10 -0.85
CA PRO A 184 -8.17 0.86 -0.55
C PRO A 184 -8.29 2.18 -1.34
N VAL A 185 -8.51 2.08 -2.65
CA VAL A 185 -8.66 3.24 -3.52
C VAL A 185 -9.90 4.07 -3.20
N GLU A 186 -10.99 3.46 -2.71
CA GLU A 186 -12.16 4.22 -2.29
C GLU A 186 -11.88 4.99 -1.00
N PHE A 187 -11.23 4.37 -0.01
CA PHE A 187 -10.84 5.07 1.22
C PHE A 187 -10.01 6.32 0.89
N ILE A 188 -9.00 6.16 0.03
CA ILE A 188 -8.12 7.25 -0.40
C ILE A 188 -8.93 8.40 -1.01
N PHE A 189 -9.81 8.10 -1.97
CA PHE A 189 -10.56 9.13 -2.68
C PHE A 189 -11.76 9.69 -1.90
N ILE A 190 -12.30 8.95 -0.93
CA ILE A 190 -13.26 9.50 0.03
C ILE A 190 -12.57 10.57 0.88
N GLY A 191 -11.35 10.31 1.35
CA GLY A 191 -10.57 11.32 2.06
C GLY A 191 -10.28 12.56 1.21
N VAL A 192 -9.90 12.37 -0.06
CA VAL A 192 -9.72 13.50 -1.02
C VAL A 192 -11.02 14.26 -1.23
N LEU A 193 -12.14 13.57 -1.44
CA LEU A 193 -13.45 14.19 -1.62
C LEU A 193 -13.84 15.02 -0.39
N LEU A 194 -13.67 14.49 0.82
CA LEU A 194 -13.92 15.20 2.06
C LEU A 194 -12.99 16.40 2.25
N TYR A 195 -11.74 16.30 1.82
CA TYR A 195 -10.78 17.40 1.87
C TYR A 195 -11.20 18.56 0.96
N VAL A 196 -11.65 18.25 -0.26
CA VAL A 196 -12.14 19.25 -1.22
C VAL A 196 -13.47 19.86 -0.77
N LEU A 197 -14.34 19.06 -0.15
CA LEU A 197 -15.61 19.51 0.41
C LEU A 197 -15.51 19.98 1.87
N ARG A 198 -14.32 20.31 2.38
CA ARG A 198 -14.09 20.54 3.83
C ARG A 198 -15.01 21.57 4.47
N ASP A 199 -15.44 22.57 3.70
CA ASP A 199 -16.31 23.68 4.12
C ASP A 199 -17.82 23.37 4.03
N TYR A 200 -18.20 22.20 3.49
CA TYR A 200 -19.59 21.74 3.44
C TYR A 200 -20.01 20.99 4.70
N ASP A 201 -21.32 20.89 4.92
CA ASP A 201 -21.93 20.12 6.00
C ASP A 201 -21.80 18.60 5.78
N LEU A 202 -22.05 17.83 6.83
CA LEU A 202 -21.87 16.37 6.82
C LEU A 202 -22.91 15.63 5.97
N GLU A 203 -24.11 16.18 5.78
CA GLU A 203 -25.16 15.57 4.95
C GLU A 203 -24.77 15.66 3.48
N THR A 204 -24.33 16.84 3.04
CA THR A 204 -23.77 17.05 1.70
C THR A 204 -22.58 16.13 1.44
N LYS A 205 -21.65 16.02 2.39
CA LYS A 205 -20.49 15.11 2.29
C LYS A 205 -20.91 13.64 2.20
N SER A 206 -21.84 13.20 3.03
CA SER A 206 -22.33 11.82 3.03
C SER A 206 -23.01 11.46 1.70
N GLN A 207 -23.82 12.38 1.15
CA GLN A 207 -24.46 12.19 -0.14
C GLN A 207 -23.41 12.08 -1.26
N ALA A 208 -22.42 12.96 -1.28
CA ALA A 208 -21.34 12.94 -2.28
C ALA A 208 -20.52 11.63 -2.21
N ILE A 209 -20.23 11.13 -1.01
CA ILE A 209 -19.59 9.82 -0.81
C ILE A 209 -20.44 8.71 -1.40
N SER A 210 -21.74 8.71 -1.11
CA SER A 210 -22.68 7.69 -1.58
C SER A 210 -22.75 7.65 -3.10
N GLU A 211 -22.82 8.83 -3.72
CA GLU A 211 -22.84 8.94 -5.17
C GLU A 211 -21.54 8.46 -5.81
N MET A 212 -20.38 8.90 -5.28
CA MET A 212 -19.07 8.48 -5.80
C MET A 212 -18.87 6.96 -5.68
N ARG A 213 -19.27 6.36 -4.55
CA ARG A 213 -19.14 4.91 -4.31
C ARG A 213 -20.06 4.08 -5.19
N ALA A 214 -21.28 4.55 -5.45
CA ALA A 214 -22.20 3.92 -6.40
C ALA A 214 -21.67 4.02 -7.84
N ALA A 215 -21.22 5.21 -8.24
CA ALA A 215 -20.75 5.48 -9.60
C ALA A 215 -19.45 4.77 -9.96
N ILE A 216 -18.53 4.54 -9.00
CA ILE A 216 -17.31 3.78 -9.31
C ILE A 216 -17.58 2.28 -9.45
N ARG A 217 -18.49 1.73 -8.65
CA ARG A 217 -18.91 0.32 -8.70
C ARG A 217 -19.76 -0.04 -9.91
N SER A 218 -20.44 0.93 -10.52
CA SER A 218 -21.16 0.70 -11.78
C SER A 218 -20.25 0.70 -13.01
N VAL A 219 -19.03 1.24 -12.90
CA VAL A 219 -18.09 1.39 -14.02
C VAL A 219 -16.96 0.37 -13.99
N HIS A 220 -16.49 -0.03 -12.80
CA HIS A 220 -15.39 -0.98 -12.65
C HIS A 220 -15.82 -2.19 -11.81
N ASP A 221 -15.75 -3.38 -12.41
CA ASP A 221 -15.98 -4.64 -11.71
C ASP A 221 -14.89 -4.91 -10.66
N ASP A 222 -13.65 -4.53 -10.99
CA ASP A 222 -12.47 -4.71 -10.14
C ASP A 222 -11.93 -3.35 -9.67
N ILE A 223 -12.15 -3.06 -8.38
CA ILE A 223 -11.81 -1.77 -7.77
C ILE A 223 -10.50 -1.93 -7.00
N ARG A 224 -9.39 -1.64 -7.68
CA ARG A 224 -8.03 -1.67 -7.13
C ARG A 224 -7.35 -0.31 -7.20
N THR A 225 -6.29 -0.14 -6.43
CA THR A 225 -5.43 1.04 -6.47
C THR A 225 -4.58 1.03 -7.73
N ASN A 226 -5.17 1.49 -8.83
CA ASN A 226 -4.50 1.60 -10.12
C ASN A 226 -4.86 2.90 -10.84
N ASN A 227 -4.08 3.23 -11.88
CA ASN A 227 -4.25 4.48 -12.63
C ASN A 227 -5.61 4.62 -13.34
N LYS A 228 -6.27 3.50 -13.71
CA LYS A 228 -7.55 3.55 -14.43
C LYS A 228 -8.68 3.96 -13.48
N VAL A 229 -8.75 3.32 -12.31
CA VAL A 229 -9.73 3.62 -11.26
C VAL A 229 -9.48 5.01 -10.68
N ALA A 230 -8.22 5.35 -10.36
CA ALA A 230 -7.86 6.66 -9.82
C ALA A 230 -8.24 7.82 -10.76
N LYS A 231 -8.03 7.69 -12.08
CA LYS A 231 -8.47 8.71 -13.05
C LYS A 231 -9.98 8.92 -13.05
N THR A 232 -10.74 7.85 -12.88
CA THR A 232 -12.21 7.93 -12.83
C THR A 232 -12.63 8.66 -11.54
N LEU A 233 -12.04 8.29 -10.41
CA LEU A 233 -12.33 8.91 -9.12
C LEU A 233 -11.95 10.40 -9.08
N TRP A 234 -10.80 10.79 -9.63
CA TRP A 234 -10.44 12.21 -9.79
C TRP A 234 -11.47 13.00 -10.61
N SER A 235 -11.98 12.41 -11.69
CA SER A 235 -13.05 13.01 -12.49
C SER A 235 -14.34 13.20 -11.69
N TYR A 236 -14.68 12.26 -10.81
CA TYR A 236 -15.83 12.38 -9.91
C TYR A 236 -15.60 13.43 -8.82
N VAL A 237 -14.42 13.47 -8.21
CA VAL A 237 -14.05 14.50 -7.23
C VAL A 237 -14.23 15.90 -7.83
N LYS A 238 -13.73 16.14 -9.04
CA LYS A 238 -13.89 17.43 -9.73
C LYS A 238 -15.34 17.79 -10.06
N GLN A 239 -16.19 16.80 -10.33
CA GLN A 239 -17.61 17.03 -10.58
C GLN A 239 -18.34 17.38 -9.28
N LEU A 240 -18.10 16.61 -8.23
CA LEU A 240 -18.71 16.81 -6.92
C LEU A 240 -18.19 18.07 -6.21
N GLU A 241 -16.96 18.48 -6.47
CA GLU A 241 -16.44 19.78 -6.01
C GLU A 241 -17.27 20.96 -6.54
N ARG A 242 -17.67 20.90 -7.82
CA ARG A 242 -18.47 21.94 -8.47
C ARG A 242 -19.94 21.87 -8.09
N ASN A 243 -20.45 20.66 -7.90
CA ASN A 243 -21.82 20.41 -7.50
C ASN A 243 -21.88 19.17 -6.61
N PRO A 244 -21.79 19.34 -5.26
CA PRO A 244 -21.74 18.23 -4.32
C PRO A 244 -22.99 17.34 -4.31
N SER A 245 -24.12 17.88 -4.77
CA SER A 245 -25.39 17.16 -4.87
C SER A 245 -25.65 16.59 -6.28
N ALA A 246 -24.67 16.67 -7.19
CA ALA A 246 -24.81 16.11 -8.53
C ALA A 246 -24.94 14.58 -8.47
N SER A 247 -25.87 14.03 -9.26
CA SER A 247 -25.84 12.59 -9.56
C SER A 247 -24.75 12.32 -10.60
N LEU A 248 -23.84 11.42 -10.26
CA LEU A 248 -22.79 10.92 -11.13
C LEU A 248 -23.39 9.80 -11.98
N SER A 249 -23.97 10.17 -13.12
CA SER A 249 -24.38 9.16 -14.09
C SER A 249 -23.16 8.47 -14.71
N ALA A 250 -23.30 7.20 -15.07
CA ALA A 250 -22.30 6.43 -15.83
C ALA A 250 -22.08 6.95 -17.27
N SER A 251 -22.45 8.20 -17.58
CA SER A 251 -22.33 8.78 -18.91
C SER A 251 -20.85 8.98 -19.26
N LYS A 252 -20.31 7.98 -19.98
CA LYS A 252 -19.13 8.00 -20.84
C LYS A 252 -18.16 9.14 -20.52
N LEU A 253 -17.14 8.86 -19.71
CA LEU A 253 -15.88 9.60 -19.78
C LEU A 253 -15.56 9.77 -21.27
N SER A 254 -15.65 11.01 -21.75
CA SER A 254 -15.39 11.30 -23.15
C SER A 254 -13.97 10.85 -23.44
N ARG A 255 -13.85 9.94 -24.39
CA ARG A 255 -12.57 9.58 -24.99
C ARG A 255 -12.10 10.87 -25.66
N SER A 256 -11.23 11.64 -25.01
CA SER A 256 -10.48 12.71 -25.66
C SER A 256 -9.46 12.06 -26.60
N THR A 257 -9.96 11.64 -27.75
CA THR A 257 -9.14 11.36 -28.93
C THR A 257 -8.62 12.68 -29.48
N GLY A 258 -7.30 12.84 -29.50
CA GLY A 258 -6.62 13.98 -30.10
C GLY A 258 -5.16 13.66 -30.43
N SER A 259 -4.97 12.92 -31.54
CA SER A 259 -3.79 12.91 -32.45
C SER A 259 -2.41 12.44 -31.91
N THR A 260 -1.54 11.69 -32.60
CA THR A 260 -1.41 11.28 -34.00
C THR A 260 -0.62 9.98 -34.03
N SER A 261 -1.08 8.99 -34.82
CA SER A 261 -0.29 7.80 -35.14
C SER A 261 0.88 8.18 -36.05
N ASN A 262 2.11 8.00 -35.59
CA ASN A 262 3.25 7.78 -36.49
C ASN A 262 4.01 6.54 -36.04
N GLY A 263 4.01 5.53 -36.91
CA GLY A 263 4.51 4.19 -36.63
C GLY A 263 6.01 4.16 -36.38
N ARG A 264 6.40 3.54 -35.27
CA ARG A 264 7.67 2.85 -35.08
C ARG A 264 7.43 1.60 -34.24
N PRO A 265 8.01 0.43 -34.59
CA PRO A 265 7.76 -0.80 -33.88
C PRO A 265 8.33 -0.72 -32.46
N ALA A 266 7.48 -1.01 -31.47
CA ALA A 266 7.82 -0.96 -30.06
C ALA A 266 8.87 -2.03 -29.72
N LYS A 267 10.07 -1.57 -29.36
CA LYS A 267 11.11 -2.39 -28.73
C LYS A 267 10.57 -2.88 -27.39
N ARG A 268 10.36 -4.20 -27.23
CA ARG A 268 9.94 -4.86 -25.98
C ARG A 268 10.82 -4.38 -24.83
N ARG A 269 10.29 -3.47 -24.02
CA ARG A 269 10.89 -3.03 -22.78
C ARG A 269 10.42 -4.01 -21.72
N LYS A 270 11.37 -4.78 -21.18
CA LYS A 270 11.15 -5.76 -20.11
C LYS A 270 10.67 -4.99 -18.88
N THR A 271 9.36 -4.95 -18.66
CA THR A 271 8.76 -4.48 -17.42
C THR A 271 9.25 -5.43 -16.33
N LYS A 272 10.00 -4.91 -15.35
CA LYS A 272 10.15 -5.62 -14.08
C LYS A 272 8.74 -5.70 -13.50
N ASN A 273 8.23 -6.92 -13.46
CA ASN A 273 7.01 -7.29 -12.75
C ASN A 273 7.26 -6.89 -11.29
N TYR A 274 6.63 -5.81 -10.84
CA TYR A 274 6.35 -5.68 -9.41
C TYR A 274 5.04 -6.45 -9.26
N GLU A 275 5.18 -7.67 -8.76
CA GLU A 275 4.07 -8.52 -8.37
C GLU A 275 3.23 -7.73 -7.36
N ASP A 276 2.04 -7.37 -7.82
CA ASP A 276 0.93 -6.94 -6.98
C ASP A 276 0.45 -8.23 -6.31
N ASP A 277 0.98 -8.52 -5.11
CA ASP A 277 0.55 -9.62 -4.25
C ASP A 277 -0.86 -9.32 -3.73
N ASP A 278 -1.84 -9.47 -4.61
CA ASP A 278 -3.23 -9.68 -4.23
C ASP A 278 -3.38 -11.14 -3.76
N ASP A 279 -3.00 -11.40 -2.51
CA ASP A 279 -3.39 -12.59 -1.77
C ASP A 279 -4.91 -12.53 -1.50
N TYR A 280 -5.69 -12.84 -2.53
CA TYR A 280 -7.11 -13.07 -2.43
C TYR A 280 -7.34 -14.54 -2.06
N VAL A 281 -7.37 -14.83 -0.76
CA VAL A 281 -7.94 -16.11 -0.29
C VAL A 281 -9.44 -15.94 -0.24
N ALA A 282 -10.12 -16.38 -1.30
CA ALA A 282 -11.56 -16.55 -1.29
C ALA A 282 -11.97 -17.61 -0.26
N ARG A 283 -12.81 -17.21 0.69
CA ARG A 283 -13.83 -18.07 1.30
C ARG A 283 -15.10 -17.26 1.45
#